data_AF-A0A942MEW6-F1
#
_entry.id   AF-A0A942MEW6-F1
#
_cell.length_a   1.000
_cell.length_b   1.000
_cell.length_c   1.000
_cell.angle_alpha   90.00
_cell.angle_beta   90.00
_cell.angle_gamma   90.00
#
_symmetry.space_group_name_H-M   'P 1'
#
loop_
_entity.id
_entity.type
_entity.pdbx_description
1 polymer ?
#
loop_
_entity_poly.entity_id
_entity_poly.type
_entity_poly.pdbx_seq_one_letter_code
_entity_poly.pdbx_strand_id
1 'polypeptide(L)'
;MLQTLKYIGSVENIKQGEYKIKSYNIQDEAEKSLIVLTIIAMKNKAYYEVSELSEIPQMFPFKYSVSHEMLHRSDLFTLNNFGGKVVVTAE
;
A
#
# COMPACT_ATOMS: atom_id res chain seq x y z
N MET A 1 -2.97 4.51 21.48
CA MET A 1 -3.38 4.01 20.14
C MET A 1 -4.49 4.84 19.53
N LEU A 2 -5.73 4.83 20.06
CA LEU A 2 -6.86 5.55 19.44
C LEU A 2 -6.64 7.07 19.26
N GLN A 3 -6.04 7.74 20.24
CA GLN A 3 -5.74 9.18 20.13
C GLN A 3 -4.77 9.49 18.98
N THR A 4 -3.76 8.63 18.77
CA THR A 4 -2.82 8.73 17.64
C THR A 4 -3.56 8.58 16.31
N LEU A 5 -4.47 7.61 16.21
CA LEU A 5 -5.29 7.39 15.00
C LEU A 5 -6.18 8.59 14.67
N LYS A 6 -6.67 9.30 15.69
CA LYS A 6 -7.39 10.57 15.53
C LYS A 6 -6.46 11.70 15.05
N TYR A 7 -5.27 11.82 15.64
CA TYR A 7 -4.30 12.84 15.24
C TYR A 7 -3.84 12.69 13.79
N ILE A 8 -3.65 11.47 13.31
CA ILE A 8 -3.31 11.21 11.89
C ILE A 8 -4.54 11.23 10.96
N GLY A 9 -5.74 11.57 11.48
CA GLY A 9 -6.97 11.70 10.69
C GLY A 9 -7.61 10.39 10.23
N SER A 10 -7.07 9.24 10.61
CA SER A 10 -7.55 7.91 10.20
C SER A 10 -8.79 7.41 10.94
N VAL A 11 -9.19 8.08 12.03
CA VAL A 11 -10.38 7.74 12.82
C VAL A 11 -11.13 9.00 13.19
N GLU A 12 -12.45 8.99 13.03
CA GLU A 12 -13.36 10.05 13.44
C GLU A 12 -14.32 9.56 14.53
N ASN A 13 -14.80 10.49 15.37
CA ASN A 13 -15.79 10.20 16.39
C ASN A 13 -17.19 10.40 15.82
N ILE A 14 -18.05 9.39 15.92
CA ILE A 14 -19.47 9.51 15.56
C ILE A 14 -20.24 10.03 16.78
N LYS A 15 -20.06 9.36 17.92
CA LYS A 15 -20.58 9.76 19.23
C LYS A 15 -19.70 9.18 20.34
N GLN A 16 -19.99 9.50 21.60
CA GLN A 16 -19.22 8.97 22.73
C GLN A 16 -19.17 7.44 22.70
N GLY A 17 -17.96 6.88 22.70
CA GLY A 17 -17.72 5.44 22.62
C GLY A 17 -17.82 4.83 21.20
N GLU A 18 -18.26 5.58 20.19
CA GLU A 18 -18.41 5.10 18.81
C GLU A 18 -17.46 5.83 17.85
N TYR A 19 -16.69 5.04 17.10
CA TYR A 19 -15.64 5.52 16.20
C TYR A 19 -15.75 4.88 14.83
N LYS A 20 -15.36 5.62 13.81
CA LYS A 20 -15.33 5.14 12.43
C LYS A 20 -13.94 5.31 11.83
N ILE A 21 -13.49 4.29 11.10
CA ILE A 21 -12.27 4.39 10.30
C ILE A 21 -12.55 5.29 9.10
N LYS A 22 -11.72 6.31 8.94
CA LYS A 22 -11.66 7.15 7.76
C LYS A 22 -10.54 6.64 6.87
N SER A 23 -10.91 5.85 5.87
CA SER A 23 -9.98 5.38 4.84
C SER A 23 -9.92 6.35 3.66
N TYR A 24 -8.77 6.36 2.98
CA TYR A 24 -8.52 7.23 1.83
C TYR A 24 -8.35 6.37 0.58
N ASN A 25 -9.20 6.59 -0.42
CA ASN A 25 -9.14 5.82 -1.65
C ASN A 25 -8.11 6.44 -2.60
N ILE A 26 -7.07 5.69 -2.91
CA ILE A 26 -5.96 6.12 -3.77
C ILE A 26 -6.19 5.54 -5.16
N GLN A 27 -6.47 6.41 -6.11
CA GLN A 27 -6.76 6.04 -7.50
C GLN A 27 -5.62 6.42 -8.45
N ASP A 28 -4.92 7.50 -8.14
CA ASP A 28 -3.81 8.01 -8.94
C ASP A 28 -2.64 7.02 -8.97
N GLU A 29 -2.07 6.81 -10.16
CA GLU A 29 -1.00 5.84 -10.35
C GLU A 29 0.33 6.29 -9.74
N ALA A 30 0.61 7.60 -9.68
CA ALA A 30 1.82 8.10 -9.02
C ALA A 30 1.72 7.92 -7.50
N GLU A 31 0.56 8.19 -6.90
CA GLU A 31 0.31 7.92 -5.48
C GLU A 31 0.43 6.42 -5.15
N LYS A 32 -0.14 5.54 -6.00
CA LYS A 32 0.03 4.08 -5.84
C LYS A 32 1.50 3.68 -5.98
N SER A 33 2.24 4.28 -6.91
CA SER A 33 3.66 3.98 -7.11
C SER A 33 4.48 4.37 -5.89
N LEU A 34 4.19 5.53 -5.28
CA LEU A 34 4.81 5.96 -4.02
C LEU A 34 4.55 4.95 -2.89
N ILE A 35 3.33 4.42 -2.80
CA ILE A 35 2.98 3.37 -1.83
C ILE A 35 3.82 2.11 -2.06
N VAL A 36 3.91 1.62 -3.30
CA VAL A 36 4.69 0.42 -3.64
C VAL A 36 6.18 0.62 -3.36
N LEU A 37 6.75 1.76 -3.76
CA LEU A 37 8.14 2.10 -3.45
C LEU A 37 8.39 2.13 -1.94
N THR A 38 7.46 2.68 -1.16
CA THR A 38 7.55 2.69 0.30
C THR A 38 7.55 1.27 0.87
N ILE A 39 6.66 0.39 0.38
CA ILE A 39 6.60 -1.03 0.79
C ILE A 39 7.95 -1.73 0.57
N ILE A 40 8.54 -1.53 -0.62
CA ILE A 40 9.84 -2.13 -0.96
C ILE A 40 10.96 -1.53 -0.09
N ALA A 41 10.95 -0.21 0.10
CA ALA A 41 11.95 0.51 0.90
C ALA A 41 11.94 0.14 2.39
N MET A 42 10.81 -0.34 2.92
CA MET A 42 10.72 -0.87 4.28
C MET A 42 11.58 -2.13 4.48
N LYS A 43 12.03 -2.80 3.40
CA LYS A 43 12.94 -3.96 3.44
C LYS A 43 12.49 -5.11 4.37
N ASN A 44 11.19 -5.25 4.57
CA ASN A 44 10.63 -6.34 5.40
C ASN A 44 10.70 -7.70 4.70
N LYS A 45 10.71 -7.71 3.36
CA LYS A 45 10.95 -8.89 2.52
C LYS A 45 11.95 -8.57 1.43
N ALA A 46 12.65 -9.60 0.94
CA ALA A 46 13.56 -9.47 -0.20
C ALA A 46 12.82 -9.24 -1.52
N TYR A 47 11.59 -9.75 -1.64
CA TYR A 47 10.72 -9.60 -2.80
C TYR A 47 9.26 -9.67 -2.36
N TYR A 48 8.38 -9.05 -3.14
CA TYR A 48 6.93 -9.05 -2.92
C TYR A 48 6.21 -9.61 -4.15
N GLU A 49 5.23 -10.48 -3.94
CA GLU A 49 4.30 -10.88 -5.01
C GLU A 49 3.34 -9.73 -5.30
N VAL A 50 2.93 -9.56 -6.56
CA VAL A 50 2.00 -8.48 -6.95
C VAL A 50 0.68 -8.52 -6.17
N SER A 51 0.17 -9.73 -5.89
CA SER A 51 -1.03 -9.94 -5.08
C SER A 51 -0.89 -9.45 -3.64
N GLU A 52 0.31 -9.48 -3.06
CA GLU A 52 0.56 -9.03 -1.69
C GLU A 52 0.60 -7.49 -1.58
N LEU A 53 0.96 -6.80 -2.66
CA LEU A 53 1.17 -5.35 -2.63
C LEU A 53 -0.10 -4.57 -2.29
N SER A 54 -1.29 -5.12 -2.56
CA SER A 54 -2.56 -4.45 -2.25
C SER A 54 -3.05 -4.66 -0.81
N GLU A 55 -2.36 -5.49 -0.02
CA GLU A 55 -2.82 -5.93 1.30
C GLU A 55 -1.81 -5.64 2.43
N ILE A 56 -0.95 -4.62 2.27
CA ILE A 56 0.07 -4.28 3.28
C ILE A 56 -0.54 -3.49 4.45
N PRO A 57 -0.60 -4.04 5.68
CA PRO A 57 -1.25 -3.37 6.82
C PRO A 57 -0.60 -2.05 7.24
N GLN A 58 0.71 -1.93 7.00
CA GLN A 58 1.48 -0.72 7.30
C GLN A 58 1.05 0.48 6.44
N MET A 59 0.34 0.24 5.34
CA MET A 59 -0.22 1.30 4.48
C MET A 59 -1.61 1.75 4.93
N PHE A 60 -2.11 1.29 6.09
CA PHE A 60 -3.27 1.92 6.72
C PHE A 60 -3.03 3.44 6.87
N PRO A 61 -4.01 4.32 6.56
CA PRO A 61 -5.42 4.05 6.26
C PRO A 61 -5.78 4.02 4.76
N PHE A 62 -4.82 3.82 3.87
CA PHE A 62 -5.04 3.89 2.43
C PHE A 62 -5.75 2.64 1.88
N LYS A 63 -6.73 2.86 1.00
CA LYS A 63 -7.36 1.84 0.17
C LYS A 63 -6.85 2.02 -1.25
N TYR A 64 -6.22 0.98 -1.77
CA TYR A 64 -5.59 1.01 -3.08
C TYR A 64 -5.56 -0.39 -3.67
N SER A 65 -5.34 -0.49 -4.97
CA SER A 65 -5.08 -1.73 -5.66
C SER A 65 -3.92 -1.54 -6.61
N VAL A 66 -3.04 -2.53 -6.65
CA VAL A 66 -1.87 -2.59 -7.52
C VAL A 66 -2.16 -3.64 -8.59
N SER A 67 -2.13 -3.23 -9.85
CA SER A 67 -2.31 -4.13 -10.99
C SER A 67 -0.97 -4.45 -11.65
N HIS A 68 -0.88 -5.62 -12.30
CA HIS A 68 0.27 -5.96 -13.12
C HIS A 68 0.54 -4.93 -14.21
N GLU A 69 -0.52 -4.41 -14.82
CA GLU A 69 -0.43 -3.42 -15.90
C GLU A 69 0.21 -2.11 -15.42
N MET A 70 -0.19 -1.61 -14.24
CA MET A 70 0.39 -0.41 -13.65
C MET A 70 1.89 -0.59 -13.41
N LEU A 71 2.29 -1.72 -12.81
CA LEU A 71 3.69 -2.01 -12.53
C LEU A 71 4.51 -2.15 -13.81
N HIS A 72 3.97 -2.80 -14.84
CA HIS A 72 4.66 -3.00 -16.11
C HIS A 72 4.81 -1.70 -16.93
N ARG A 73 3.90 -0.74 -16.78
CA ARG A 73 3.96 0.55 -17.51
C ARG A 73 4.94 1.55 -16.90
N SER A 74 5.31 1.36 -15.63
CA SER A 74 6.21 2.25 -14.92
C SER A 74 7.66 1.79 -15.05
N ASP A 75 8.56 2.74 -15.25
CA ASP A 75 10.01 2.57 -15.20
C ASP A 75 10.58 2.50 -13.77
N LEU A 76 9.73 2.60 -12.75
CA LEU A 76 10.11 2.56 -11.34
C LEU A 76 10.22 1.14 -10.78
N PHE A 77 9.71 0.14 -11.50
CA PHE A 77 9.57 -1.22 -11.02
C PHE A 77 10.12 -2.25 -12.01
N THR A 78 10.85 -3.23 -11.49
CA THR A 78 11.22 -4.44 -12.22
C THR A 78 10.28 -5.57 -11.85
N LEU A 79 9.71 -6.24 -12.85
CA LEU A 79 8.98 -7.49 -12.68
C LEU A 79 9.89 -8.67 -13.00
N ASN A 80 10.07 -9.55 -12.02
CA ASN A 80 10.90 -10.75 -12.12
C ASN A 80 10.09 -12.02 -11.86
N ASN A 81 10.67 -13.18 -12.16
CA ASN A 81 10.09 -14.47 -11.80
C ASN A 81 10.96 -15.17 -10.75
N PHE A 82 10.37 -15.45 -9.60
CA PHE A 82 11.01 -16.22 -8.54
C PHE A 82 10.11 -17.39 -8.14
N GLY A 83 10.60 -18.62 -8.31
CA GLY A 83 9.85 -19.82 -7.94
C GLY A 83 8.51 -19.98 -8.68
N GLY A 84 8.39 -19.49 -9.92
CA GLY A 84 7.16 -19.53 -10.71
C GLY A 84 6.17 -18.40 -10.40
N LYS A 85 6.55 -17.46 -9.54
CA LYS A 85 5.72 -16.32 -9.15
C LYS A 85 6.31 -15.01 -9.66
N VAL A 86 5.44 -14.10 -10.10
CA VAL A 86 5.84 -12.75 -10.51
C VAL A 86 6.07 -11.91 -9.25
N VAL A 87 7.30 -11.44 -9.10
CA VAL A 87 7.74 -10.63 -7.97
C VAL A 87 8.17 -9.23 -8.42
N VAL A 88 8.06 -8.27 -7.52
CA VAL A 88 8.32 -6.85 -7.77
C VAL A 88 9.53 -6.38 -6.98
N THR A 89 10.42 -5.66 -7.64
CA THR A 89 11.51 -4.88 -7.02
C THR A 89 11.46 -3.44 -7.54
N ALA A 90 12.07 -2.52 -6.79
CA ALA A 90 12.32 -1.16 -7.28
C ALA A 90 13.60 -1.16 -8.13
N GLU A 91 13.66 -0.32 -9.16
CA GLU A 91 14.90 -0.01 -9.90
C GLU A 91 15.90 0.79 -9.04
#